data_AF-A0A1C3NKD9-F1
#
_entry.id   AF-A0A1C3NKD9-F1
#
_cell.length_a   1.000
_cell.length_b   1.000
_cell.length_c   1.000
_cell.angle_alpha   90.00
_cell.angle_beta   90.00
_cell.angle_gamma   90.00
#
_symmetry.space_group_name_H-M   'P 1'
#
loop_
_entity.id
_entity.type
_entity.pdbx_description
1 polymer ?
#
loop_
_entity_poly.entity_id
_entity_poly.type
_entity_poly.pdbx_seq_one_letter_code
_entity_poly.pdbx_strand_id
1 'polypeptide(L)'
;MCFAVGECIVGDRDDLLGEIGGAPFYISAPQCEYWKHTQLIIDVVPGRGGMFSLENGEGVRFLARSRLFDDEQFARLQQAGRA
;
A
#
# COMPACT_ATOMS: atom_id res chain seq x y z
N MET A 1 -1.76 6.85 -3.47
CA MET A 1 -2.61 8.05 -3.25
C MET A 1 -3.38 7.82 -1.96
N CYS A 2 -3.61 8.88 -1.18
CA CYS A 2 -4.38 8.84 0.06
C CYS A 2 -5.72 9.55 -0.17
N PHE A 3 -6.80 8.97 0.31
CA PHE A 3 -8.16 9.52 0.25
C PHE A 3 -8.76 9.50 1.65
N ALA A 4 -9.79 10.31 1.91
CA ALA A 4 -10.55 10.17 3.14
C ALA A 4 -11.21 8.77 3.19
N VAL A 5 -11.38 8.22 4.40
CA VAL A 5 -11.97 6.90 4.58
C VAL A 5 -13.39 6.89 4.00
N GLY A 6 -13.65 5.96 3.08
CA GLY A 6 -14.92 5.85 2.37
C GLY A 6 -15.01 6.61 1.04
N GLU A 7 -14.01 7.41 0.67
CA GLU A 7 -14.00 8.16 -0.61
C GLU A 7 -13.21 7.48 -1.72
N CYS A 8 -12.34 6.53 -1.39
CA CYS A 8 -11.65 5.72 -2.39
C CYS A 8 -12.64 4.76 -3.06
N ILE A 9 -12.81 4.88 -4.38
CA ILE A 9 -13.62 3.94 -5.15
C ILE A 9 -12.78 2.68 -5.37
N VAL A 10 -13.20 1.60 -4.73
CA VAL A 10 -12.57 0.27 -4.81
C VAL A 10 -13.37 -0.59 -5.77
N GLY A 11 -12.73 -1.21 -6.76
CA GLY A 11 -13.36 -2.12 -7.71
C GLY A 11 -13.22 -3.60 -7.31
N ASP A 12 -13.91 -4.47 -8.04
CA ASP A 12 -13.91 -5.93 -7.79
C ASP A 12 -12.53 -6.62 -7.93
N ARG A 13 -11.55 -5.91 -8.51
CA ARG A 13 -10.18 -6.40 -8.72
C ARG A 13 -9.15 -5.62 -7.90
N ASP A 14 -9.58 -4.98 -6.83
CA ASP A 14 -8.69 -4.34 -5.87
C ASP A 14 -8.65 -5.18 -4.57
N ASP A 15 -7.44 -5.61 -4.21
CA ASP A 15 -7.18 -6.43 -3.04
C ASP A 15 -6.88 -5.54 -1.84
N LEU A 16 -7.48 -5.85 -0.69
CA LEU A 16 -7.14 -5.24 0.59
C LEU A 16 -5.85 -5.85 1.13
N LEU A 17 -4.75 -5.09 1.13
CA LEU A 17 -3.48 -5.54 1.69
C LEU A 17 -3.43 -5.42 3.22
N GLY A 18 -4.21 -4.51 3.80
CA GLY A 18 -4.28 -4.31 5.25
C GLY A 18 -4.65 -2.88 5.60
N GLU A 19 -4.16 -2.40 6.73
CA GLU A 19 -4.46 -1.06 7.24
C GLU A 19 -3.18 -0.32 7.63
N ILE A 20 -3.17 1.00 7.43
CA ILE A 20 -2.11 1.91 7.86
C ILE A 20 -2.78 2.98 8.72
N GLY A 21 -2.46 3.01 10.02
CA GLY A 21 -3.08 3.98 10.94
C GLY A 21 -4.61 3.86 11.03
N GLY A 22 -5.17 2.67 10.81
CA GLY A 22 -6.61 2.42 10.78
C GLY A 22 -7.31 2.77 9.46
N ALA A 23 -6.58 3.26 8.45
CA ALA A 23 -7.11 3.45 7.11
C ALA A 23 -6.80 2.23 6.22
N PRO A 24 -7.76 1.70 5.45
CA PRO A 24 -7.54 0.55 4.59
C PRO A 24 -6.61 0.89 3.42
N PHE A 25 -5.73 -0.05 3.07
CA PHE A 25 -4.76 0.07 1.99
C PHE A 25 -5.02 -0.99 0.92
N TYR A 26 -5.37 -0.54 -0.28
CA TYR A 26 -5.73 -1.38 -1.42
C TYR A 26 -4.65 -1.37 -2.49
N ILE A 27 -4.60 -2.44 -3.27
CA ILE A 27 -3.78 -2.57 -4.47
C ILE A 27 -4.58 -3.28 -5.56
N SER A 28 -4.40 -2.92 -6.84
CA SER A 28 -5.03 -3.69 -7.91
C SER A 28 -4.45 -5.11 -8.01
N ALA A 29 -5.26 -6.11 -8.33
CA ALA A 29 -4.85 -7.51 -8.44
C ALA A 29 -3.63 -7.73 -9.37
N PRO A 30 -3.50 -7.09 -10.54
CA PRO A 30 -2.28 -7.23 -11.36
C PRO A 30 -1.03 -6.70 -10.68
N GLN A 31 -1.15 -5.61 -9.90
CA GLN A 31 -0.03 -5.07 -9.12
C GLN A 31 0.26 -5.95 -7.90
N CYS A 32 -0.78 -6.52 -7.27
CA CYS A 32 -0.64 -7.50 -6.20
C CYS A 32 0.20 -8.69 -6.66
N GLU A 33 -0.16 -9.30 -7.79
CA GLU A 33 0.57 -10.43 -8.36
C GLU A 33 2.04 -10.09 -8.66
N TYR A 34 2.31 -8.88 -9.14
CA TYR A 34 3.66 -8.43 -9.40
C TYR A 34 4.47 -8.16 -8.12
N TRP A 35 3.82 -7.70 -7.04
CA TRP A 35 4.47 -7.26 -5.79
C TRP A 35 4.34 -8.24 -4.63
N LYS A 36 3.67 -9.39 -4.79
CA LYS A 36 3.41 -10.37 -3.70
C LYS A 36 4.65 -10.90 -2.98
N HIS A 37 5.81 -10.85 -3.63
CA HIS A 37 7.10 -11.25 -3.07
C HIS A 37 7.85 -10.11 -2.37
N THR A 38 7.24 -8.93 -2.26
CA THR A 38 7.86 -7.73 -1.70
C THR A 38 7.10 -7.17 -0.51
N GLN A 39 7.85 -6.74 0.50
CA GLN A 39 7.32 -5.87 1.54
C GLN A 39 7.18 -4.46 0.97
N LEU A 40 5.95 -3.96 0.93
CA LEU A 40 5.68 -2.55 0.68
C LEU A 40 5.86 -1.74 1.95
N ILE A 41 6.60 -0.65 1.83
CA ILE A 41 6.89 0.29 2.90
C ILE A 41 6.38 1.65 2.44
N ILE A 42 5.45 2.22 3.19
CA ILE A 42 4.83 3.51 2.87
C ILE A 42 5.35 4.53 3.88
N ASP A 43 6.22 5.44 3.41
CA ASP A 43 6.79 6.50 4.23
C ASP A 43 6.07 7.83 3.99
N VAL A 44 6.21 8.74 4.96
CA VAL A 44 5.88 10.16 4.81
C VAL A 44 7.18 10.96 4.77
N VAL A 45 7.40 11.69 3.67
CA VAL A 45 8.63 12.46 3.45
C VAL A 45 8.29 13.90 3.04
N PRO A 46 9.19 14.88 3.26
CA PRO A 46 9.00 16.23 2.74
C PRO A 46 8.83 16.24 1.22
N GLY A 47 7.89 17.06 0.72
CA GLY A 47 7.68 17.21 -0.71
C GLY A 47 6.24 17.55 -1.09
N ARG A 48 5.99 17.63 -2.39
CA ARG A 48 4.64 17.86 -2.93
C ARG A 48 3.94 16.51 -3.12
N GLY A 49 2.78 16.34 -2.48
CA GLY A 49 1.89 15.20 -2.66
C GLY A 49 1.35 15.08 -4.09
N GLY A 50 0.74 13.93 -4.39
CA GLY A 50 0.04 13.73 -5.66
C GLY A 50 -1.18 14.66 -5.77
N MET A 51 -1.52 15.11 -6.99
CA MET A 51 -2.59 16.09 -7.21
C MET A 51 -3.93 15.72 -6.54
N PHE A 52 -4.26 14.42 -6.49
CA PHE A 52 -5.50 13.88 -5.92
C PHE A 52 -5.31 13.20 -4.55
N SER A 53 -4.15 13.39 -3.92
CA SER A 53 -3.84 12.79 -2.64
C SER A 53 -4.16 13.75 -1.50
N LEU A 54 -4.74 13.25 -0.41
CA LEU A 54 -5.25 14.05 0.70
C LEU A 54 -4.17 14.95 1.36
N GLU A 55 -2.91 14.52 1.37
CA GLU A 55 -1.79 15.27 1.93
C GLU A 55 -1.26 16.40 1.02
N ASN A 56 -1.82 16.56 -0.19
CA ASN A 56 -1.38 17.57 -1.13
C ASN A 56 -1.61 18.98 -0.56
N GLY A 57 -0.53 19.75 -0.43
CA GLY A 57 -0.53 21.08 0.19
C GLY A 57 -0.03 21.09 1.63
N GLU A 58 0.16 19.93 2.27
CA GLU A 58 0.69 19.84 3.64
C GLU A 58 2.22 19.87 3.72
N GLY A 59 2.92 20.00 2.59
CA GLY A 59 4.39 20.02 2.52
C GLY A 59 5.06 18.65 2.68
N VAL A 60 4.26 17.58 2.75
CA VAL A 60 4.69 16.18 2.78
C VAL A 60 4.06 15.38 1.63
N ARG A 61 4.59 14.18 1.40
CA ARG A 61 4.05 13.22 0.44
C ARG A 61 4.28 11.79 0.91
N PHE A 62 3.43 10.87 0.45
CA PHE A 62 3.70 9.45 0.59
C PHE A 62 4.75 8.97 -0.41
N LEU A 63 5.67 8.13 0.06
CA LEU A 63 6.67 7.44 -0.75
C LEU A 63 6.50 5.93 -0.57
N ALA A 64 6.21 5.22 -1.66
CA ALA A 64 6.23 3.76 -1.66
C ALA A 64 7.65 3.27 -1.96
N ARG A 65 8.22 2.51 -1.02
CA ARG A 65 9.43 1.72 -1.20
C ARG A 65 9.07 0.24 -1.14
N SER A 66 9.91 -0.59 -1.73
CA SER A 66 9.77 -2.03 -1.64
C SER A 66 11.10 -2.69 -1.35
N ARG A 67 11.04 -3.84 -0.70
CA ARG A 67 12.15 -4.79 -0.58
C ARG A 67 11.61 -6.21 -0.72
N LEU A 68 12.46 -7.15 -1.11
CA LEU A 68 12.08 -8.56 -1.05
C LEU A 68 11.86 -8.98 0.40
N PHE A 69 10.89 -9.86 0.61
CA PHE A 69 10.81 -10.62 1.84
C PHE A 69 12.03 -11.55 1.93
N ASP A 70 12.55 -11.73 3.14
CA ASP A 70 13.46 -12.85 3.38
C ASP A 70 12.67 -14.18 3.45
N ASP A 71 13.39 -15.30 3.38
CA ASP A 71 12.79 -16.63 3.31
C ASP A 71 11.85 -16.90 4.49
N GLU A 72 12.22 -16.43 5.69
CA GLU A 72 11.41 -16.61 6.90
C GLU A 72 10.11 -15.79 6.83
N GLN A 73 10.20 -14.52 6.44
CA GLN A 73 9.04 -13.65 6.23
C GLN A 73 8.09 -14.23 5.18
N PHE A 74 8.64 -14.69 4.06
CA PHE A 74 7.82 -15.22 2.97
C PHE A 74 7.15 -16.54 3.37
N ALA A 75 7.85 -17.43 4.08
CA ALA A 75 7.26 -18.66 4.61
C ALA A 75 6.10 -18.38 5.57
N ARG A 76 6.20 -17.36 6.43
CA ARG A 76 5.10 -16.95 7.32
C ARG A 76 3.89 -16.44 6.54
N LEU A 77 4.10 -15.70 5.46
CA LEU A 77 3.01 -15.23 4.59
C LEU A 77 2.30 -16.40 3.90
N GLN A 78 3.05 -17.40 3.43
CA GLN A 78 2.47 -18.62 2.84
C GLN A 78 1.63 -19.40 3.86
N GLN A 79 2.13 -19.57 5.08
CA GLN A 79 1.38 -20.24 6.16
C GLN A 79 0.09 -19.50 6.52
N ALA A 80 0.09 -18.17 6.40
CA ALA A 80 -1.10 -17.33 6.62
C ALA A 80 -2.04 -17.25 5.41
N GLY A 81 -1.68 -17.87 4.27
CA GLY A 81 -2.46 -17.76 3.02
C GLY A 81 -2.44 -16.37 2.40
N ARG A 82 -1.35 -15.61 2.59
CA ARG A 82 -1.19 -14.21 2.14
C ARG A 82 0.00 -14.01 1.19
N ALA A 83 0.44 -15.07 0.51
CA ALA A 83 1.59 -15.09 -0.40
C ALA A 83 1.19 -15.43 -1.83
#